data_AF-A0A6G0W231-F1
#
_entry.id   AF-A0A6G0W231-F1
#
_cell.length_a   1.000
_cell.length_b   1.000
_cell.length_c   1.000
_cell.angle_alpha   90.00
_cell.angle_beta   90.00
_cell.angle_gamma   90.00
#
_symmetry.space_group_name_H-M   'P 1'
#
loop_
_entity.id
_entity.type
_entity.pdbx_description
1 polymer ?
#
loop_
_entity_poly.entity_id
_entity_poly.type
_entity_poly.pdbx_seq_one_letter_code
_entity_poly.pdbx_strand_id
1 'polypeptide(L)' 'MIFERKVIRKIFGPIYYRQTNEWRKLHNVELQGLFQRPNIVREIAKRKLSWAGHAWRKRGTLVKWVIEEEPNGKRPNLT' A
#
# COMPACT_ATOMS: atom_id res chain seq x y z
N MET A 1 -11.09 -3.15 -0.26
CA MET A 1 -9.90 -3.10 0.63
C MET A 1 -10.13 -3.91 1.90
N ILE A 2 -9.98 -5.24 1.85
CA ILE A 2 -10.20 -6.09 3.04
C ILE A 2 -8.99 -6.03 3.97
N PHE A 3 -7.77 -6.07 3.42
CA PHE A 3 -6.52 -6.05 4.17
C PHE A 3 -6.34 -4.75 4.99
N GLU A 4 -6.38 -3.59 4.32
CA GLU A 4 -6.20 -2.29 4.99
C GLU A 4 -7.22 -2.08 6.13
N ARG A 5 -8.51 -2.39 5.88
CA ARG A 5 -9.55 -2.31 6.92
C ARG A 5 -9.31 -3.26 8.09
N LYS A 6 -8.68 -4.43 7.86
CA LYS A 6 -8.28 -5.35 8.94
C LYS A 6 -7.12 -4.78 9.75
N VAL A 7 -6.10 -4.25 9.08
CA VAL A 7 -4.92 -3.64 9.72
C VAL A 7 -5.33 -2.43 10.56
N ILE A 8 -6.11 -1.51 9.98
CA ILE A 8 -6.57 -0.30 10.67
C ILE A 8 -7.40 -0.65 11.91
N ARG A 9 -8.33 -1.62 11.82
CA ARG A 9 -9.08 -2.10 13.00
C ARG A 9 -8.19 -2.67 14.09
N LYS A 10 -7.08 -3.31 13.74
CA LYS A 10 -6.13 -3.85 14.71
C LYS A 10 -5.31 -2.76 15.41
N ILE A 11 -4.98 -1.68 14.69
CA ILE A 11 -4.25 -0.52 15.24
C ILE A 11 -5.14 0.28 16.19
N PHE A 12 -6.36 0.63 15.77
CA PHE A 12 -7.28 1.45 16.58
C PHE A 12 -8.02 0.66 17.65
N GLY A 13 -8.15 -0.66 17.49
CA GLY A 13 -8.86 -1.51 18.43
C GLY A 13 -10.40 -1.36 18.38
N PRO A 14 -11.11 -2.04 19.30
CA PRO A 14 -12.54 -1.88 19.49
C PRO A 14 -12.87 -0.54 20.17
N ILE A 15 -14.09 -0.06 19.96
CA ILE A 15 -14.62 1.14 20.64
C ILE A 15 -15.68 0.78 21.66
N TYR A 16 -15.73 1.54 22.74
CA TYR A 16 -16.75 1.39 23.76
C TYR A 16 -18.05 2.09 23.36
N TYR A 17 -19.15 1.35 23.30
CA TYR A 17 -20.45 1.85 22.90
C TYR A 17 -21.32 2.11 24.13
N ARG A 18 -21.41 3.39 24.53
CA ARG A 18 -22.09 3.81 25.77
C ARG A 18 -23.58 3.47 25.82
N GLN A 19 -24.26 3.33 24.69
CA GLN A 19 -25.70 3.05 24.65
C GLN A 19 -26.04 1.60 25.02
N THR A 20 -25.20 0.64 24.64
CA THR A 20 -25.39 -0.78 25.02
C THR A 20 -24.43 -1.24 26.10
N ASN A 21 -23.50 -0.38 26.54
CA ASN A 21 -22.46 -0.69 27.52
C ASN A 21 -21.51 -1.81 27.06
N GLU A 22 -21.27 -1.92 25.75
CA GLU A 22 -20.48 -3.01 25.14
C GLU A 22 -19.29 -2.49 24.34
N TRP A 23 -18.25 -3.31 24.26
CA TRP A 23 -17.17 -3.13 23.30
C TRP A 23 -17.57 -3.68 21.94
N ARG A 24 -17.40 -2.89 20.89
CA ARG A 24 -17.68 -3.33 19.52
C ARG A 24 -16.58 -2.99 18.55
N LYS A 25 -16.54 -3.75 17.46
CA LYS A 25 -15.68 -3.46 16.30
C LYS A 25 -16.10 -2.15 15.63
N LEU A 26 -15.12 -1.43 15.08
CA LEU A 26 -15.36 -0.26 14.23
C LEU A 26 -16.02 -0.66 12.90
N HIS A 27 -17.11 0.04 12.54
CA HIS A 27 -17.76 -0.06 11.24
C HIS A 27 -16.95 0.63 10.14
N ASN A 28 -17.26 0.33 8.87
CA ASN A 28 -16.50 0.85 7.74
C ASN A 28 -16.54 2.38 7.64
N VAL A 29 -17.68 3.01 7.98
CA VAL A 29 -17.86 4.47 7.96
C VAL A 29 -17.01 5.13 9.06
N GLU A 30 -17.03 4.57 10.26
CA GLU A 30 -16.22 5.06 11.40
C GLU A 30 -14.72 4.96 11.08
N LEU A 31 -14.27 3.85 10.47
CA LEU A 31 -12.89 3.70 10.04
C LEU A 31 -12.46 4.71 8.98
N GLN A 32 -13.36 5.05 8.05
CA GLN A 32 -13.07 6.08 7.04
C GLN A 32 -12.91 7.45 7.70
N GLY A 33 -13.78 7.78 8.65
CA GLY A 33 -13.69 9.03 9.42
C GLY A 33 -12.46 9.12 10.35
N LEU A 34 -11.95 7.99 10.84
CA LEU A 34 -10.73 7.94 11.66
C LEU A 34 -9.45 8.06 10.84
N PHE A 35 -9.39 7.37 9.70
CA PHE A 35 -8.15 7.32 8.92
C PHE A 35 -7.93 8.59 8.10
N GLN A 36 -9.01 9.24 7.62
CA GLN A 36 -9.04 10.51 6.84
C GLN A 36 -8.01 10.64 5.70
N ARG A 37 -7.38 9.52 5.33
CA ARG A 37 -6.32 9.45 4.34
C ARG A 37 -6.84 8.74 3.09
N PRO A 38 -6.28 9.09 1.92
CA PRO A 38 -6.53 8.33 0.71
C PRO A 38 -6.17 6.85 0.93
N ASN A 39 -7.03 5.97 0.40
CA ASN A 39 -6.85 4.52 0.33
C ASN A 39 -5.38 4.13 0.11
N ILE A 40 -4.82 3.25 0.95
CA ILE A 40 -3.41 2.83 0.87
C ILE A 40 -3.03 2.28 -0.51
N VAL A 41 -3.96 1.62 -1.20
CA VAL A 41 -3.76 1.11 -2.57
C VAL A 41 -3.47 2.25 -3.53
N ARG A 42 -4.19 3.37 -3.38
CA ARG A 42 -3.97 4.57 -4.20
C ARG A 42 -2.62 5.21 -3.87
N GLU A 43 -2.23 5.26 -2.60
CA GLU A 43 -0.92 5.77 -2.21
C GLU A 43 0.23 4.89 -2.71
N ILE A 44 0.09 3.56 -2.63
CA ILE A 44 1.05 2.61 -3.20
C ILE A 44 1.15 2.81 -4.72
N ALA A 45 0.03 2.96 -5.42
CA ALA A 45 0.02 3.21 -6.86
C ALA A 45 0.74 4.51 -7.23
N LYS A 46 0.45 5.62 -6.52
CA LYS A 46 1.16 6.90 -6.71
C LYS A 46 2.66 6.75 -6.49
N ARG A 47 3.06 6.04 -5.42
CA ARG A 47 4.48 5.80 -5.08
C ARG A 47 5.17 5.00 -6.18
N LYS A 48 4.54 3.93 -6.68
CA LYS A 48 5.06 3.14 -7.81
C LYS A 48 5.25 3.99 -9.06
N LEU A 49 4.29 4.84 -9.39
CA LEU A 49 4.40 5.74 -10.54
C LEU A 49 5.53 6.76 -10.37
N SER A 50 5.67 7.35 -9.18
CA SER A 50 6.77 8.25 -8.86
C SER A 50 8.13 7.56 -8.99
N TRP A 51 8.26 6.34 -8.47
CA TRP A 51 9.45 5.51 -8.62
C TRP A 51 9.74 5.16 -10.08
N ALA A 52 8.74 4.77 -10.85
CA ALA A 52 8.89 4.47 -12.27
C ALA A 52 9.40 5.71 -13.04
N GLY A 53 8.82 6.88 -12.78
CA GLY A 53 9.29 8.14 -13.38
C GLY A 53 10.72 8.50 -12.94
N HIS A 54 11.08 8.27 -11.69
CA HIS A 54 12.44 8.48 -11.20
C HIS A 54 13.43 7.53 -11.90
N ALA A 55 13.12 6.23 -11.96
CA ALA A 55 13.92 5.22 -12.65
C ALA A 55 14.13 5.58 -14.13
N TRP A 56 13.08 6.04 -14.82
CA TRP A 56 13.14 6.45 -16.22
C TRP A 56 14.08 7.65 -16.45
N ARG A 57 14.04 8.66 -15.58
CA ARG A 57 14.85 9.88 -15.73
C ARG A 57 16.32 9.69 -15.34
N LYS A 58 16.64 8.72 -14.48
CA LYS A 58 17.98 8.55 -13.91
C LYS A 58 18.96 7.95 -14.94
N ARG A 59 19.84 8.80 -15.50
CA ARG A 59 20.85 8.39 -16.49
C ARG A 59 22.04 7.65 -15.85
N GLY A 60 22.72 6.81 -16.63
CA GLY A 60 23.97 6.14 -16.23
C GLY A 60 23.81 5.14 -15.09
N THR A 61 22.63 4.54 -14.94
CA THR A 61 22.39 3.52 -13.90
C THR A 61 21.97 2.21 -14.52
N LEU A 62 22.36 1.10 -13.87
CA LEU A 62 21.94 -0.25 -14.23
C LEU A 62 20.42 -0.35 -14.41
N VAL A 63 19.64 0.34 -13.56
CA VAL A 63 18.18 0.36 -13.64
C VAL A 63 17.70 0.89 -14.99
N LYS A 64 18.32 1.96 -15.50
CA LYS A 64 17.96 2.53 -16.79
C LYS A 64 18.34 1.59 -17.95
N TRP A 65 19.52 0.98 -17.88
CA TRP A 65 19.99 0.03 -18.89
C TRP A 65 19.06 -1.18 -18.98
N VAL A 66 18.70 -1.77 -17.83
CA VAL A 66 17.74 -2.89 -17.75
C VAL A 66 16.36 -2.53 -18.31
N ILE A 67 15.90 -1.27 -18.15
CA ILE A 67 14.63 -0.81 -18.71
C ILE A 67 14.72 -0.64 -20.24
N GLU A 68 15.85 -0.17 -20.76
CA GLU A 68 16.06 0.13 -22.18
C GLU A 68 16.44 -1.13 -23.00
N GLU A 69 17.19 -2.07 -22.43
CA GLU A 69 17.82 -3.19 -23.14
C GLU A 69 16.90 -4.40 -23.38
N GLU A 70 15.63 -4.36 -22.96
CA GLU A 70 14.68 -5.50 -23.04
C GLU A 70 15.37 -6.85 -22.75
N PRO A 71 15.79 -7.09 -21.50
CA PRO A 71 16.71 -8.19 -21.19
C PRO A 71 16.14 -9.55 -21.59
N ASN A 72 16.69 -10.11 -22.67
CA ASN A 72 16.37 -11.44 -23.15
C ASN A 72 17.19 -12.48 -22.37
N GLY A 73 16.59 -13.04 -21.31
CA GLY A 73 17.22 -14.10 -20.51
C GLY A 73 16.40 -14.47 -19.28
N LYS A 74 16.38 -15.76 -18.91
CA LYS A 74 15.81 -16.20 -17.63
C LYS A 74 16.86 -16.04 -16.55
N ARG A 75 16.46 -15.54 -15.37
CA ARG A 75 17.34 -15.53 -14.20
C ARG A 75 17.78 -16.98 -13.91
N PRO A 76 19.09 -17.28 -13.85
CA PRO A 76 19.54 -18.62 -13.57
C PRO A 76 19.07 -19.05 -12.18
N ASN A 77 18.49 -20.24 -12.09
CA ASN A 77 18.21 -20.87 -10.81
C ASN A 77 19.54 -21.37 -10.24
N LEU A 78 19.95 -20.81 -9.11
CA LEU A 78 21.04 -21.35 -8.30
C LEU A 78 20.46 -22.54 -7.53
N THR A 79 20.56 -23.73 -8.11
CA THR A 79 20.44 -25.02 -7.43
C THR A 79 21.83 -25.57 -7.18
#